data_AF-A0A3B0T8D8-F1
#
_entry.id   AF-A0A3B0T8D8-F1
#
_cell.length_a   1.000
_cell.length_b   1.000
_cell.length_c   1.000
_cell.angle_alpha   90.00
_cell.angle_beta   90.00
_cell.angle_gamma   90.00
#
_symmetry.space_group_name_H-M   'P 1'
#
loop_
_entity.id
_entity.type
_entity.pdbx_description
1 polymer ?
#
loop_
_entity_poly.entity_id
_entity_poly.type
_entity_poly.pdbx_seq_one_letter_code
_entity_poly.pdbx_strand_id
1 'polypeptide(L)'
;MSKNLRERAEETATEIQTLLGISTDDHPKEVADAVESSIIRALIAERDRCAEIARHCYEHDERKAQKVADEIAKVRSVIVANLSAMR
;
A
#
# COMPACT_ATOMS: atom_id res chain seq x y z
N MET A 1 -0.53 -18.13 -6.54
CA MET A 1 -0.14 -16.85 -7.17
C MET A 1 -0.55 -15.73 -6.21
N SER A 2 0.31 -14.76 -5.89
CA SER A 2 -0.11 -13.66 -5.03
C SER A 2 -1.10 -12.78 -5.81
N LYS A 3 -2.33 -12.64 -5.29
CA LYS A 3 -3.32 -11.73 -5.87
C LYS A 3 -2.72 -10.32 -5.96
N ASN A 4 -2.91 -9.63 -7.08
CA ASN A 4 -2.43 -8.25 -7.22
C ASN A 4 -3.26 -7.31 -6.31
N LEU A 5 -2.79 -6.08 -6.06
CA LEU A 5 -3.46 -5.15 -5.14
C LEU A 5 -4.89 -4.80 -5.59
N ARG A 6 -5.11 -4.76 -6.91
CA ARG A 6 -6.39 -4.50 -7.54
C ARG A 6 -7.43 -5.58 -7.21
N GLU A 7 -7.09 -6.84 -7.43
CA GLU A 7 -7.95 -7.99 -7.11
C GLU A 7 -8.34 -8.00 -5.62
N ARG A 8 -7.38 -7.70 -4.73
CA ARG A 8 -7.67 -7.59 -3.30
C ARG A 8 -8.60 -6.43 -2.98
N ALA A 9 -8.46 -5.30 -3.66
CA ALA A 9 -9.33 -4.15 -3.48
C ALA A 9 -10.76 -4.41 -3.99
N GLU A 10 -10.92 -5.11 -5.11
CA GLU A 10 -12.20 -5.56 -5.65
C GLU A 10 -12.92 -6.53 -4.69
N GLU A 11 -12.17 -7.49 -4.12
CA GLU A 11 -12.69 -8.41 -3.09
C GLU A 11 -13.14 -7.65 -1.83
N THR A 12 -12.30 -6.75 -1.32
CA THR A 12 -12.63 -5.93 -0.14
C THR A 12 -13.81 -4.98 -0.41
N ALA A 13 -13.93 -4.41 -1.61
CA ALA A 13 -15.09 -3.59 -1.98
C ALA A 13 -16.39 -4.40 -1.89
N THR A 14 -16.37 -5.64 -2.42
CA THR A 14 -17.51 -6.57 -2.37
C THR A 14 -17.87 -6.96 -0.93
N GLU A 15 -16.86 -7.22 -0.09
CA GLU A 15 -17.07 -7.50 1.34
C GLU A 15 -17.71 -6.31 2.08
N ILE A 16 -17.22 -5.09 1.83
CA ILE A 16 -17.75 -3.87 2.45
C ILE A 16 -19.21 -3.63 2.04
N GLN A 17 -19.53 -3.78 0.76
CA GLN A 17 -20.92 -3.68 0.26
C GLN A 17 -21.84 -4.69 0.96
N THR A 18 -21.38 -5.93 1.10
CA THR A 18 -22.12 -7.01 1.79
C THR A 18 -22.34 -6.68 3.27
N LEU A 19 -21.31 -6.20 3.97
CA LEU A 19 -21.38 -5.84 5.40
C LEU A 19 -22.30 -4.66 5.67
N LEU A 20 -22.25 -3.63 4.81
CA LEU A 20 -23.03 -2.41 4.98
C LEU A 20 -24.45 -2.54 4.40
N GLY A 21 -24.77 -3.64 3.71
CA GLY A 21 -26.07 -3.88 3.09
C GLY A 21 -26.42 -2.87 1.98
N ILE A 22 -25.40 -2.24 1.39
CA ILE A 22 -25.53 -1.23 0.34
C ILE A 22 -24.97 -1.79 -0.95
N SER A 23 -25.81 -1.83 -1.98
CA SER A 23 -25.35 -2.00 -3.35
C SER A 23 -24.84 -0.66 -3.86
N THR A 24 -23.57 -0.60 -4.27
CA THR A 24 -23.05 0.52 -5.05
C THR A 24 -23.02 0.14 -6.53
N ASP A 25 -24.12 -0.45 -7.03
CA ASP A 25 -24.24 -0.85 -8.46
C ASP A 25 -23.91 0.30 -9.41
N ASP A 26 -24.13 1.54 -8.98
CA ASP A 26 -23.81 2.73 -9.77
C ASP A 26 -22.30 3.00 -9.91
N HIS A 27 -21.47 2.57 -8.94
CA HIS A 27 -20.04 2.95 -8.84
C HIS A 27 -19.10 1.86 -8.25
N PRO A 28 -19.17 0.58 -8.68
CA PRO A 28 -18.33 -0.48 -8.10
C PRO A 28 -16.83 -0.26 -8.35
N LYS A 29 -16.49 0.40 -9.47
CA LYS A 29 -15.10 0.68 -9.83
C LYS A 29 -14.49 1.76 -8.93
N GLU A 30 -15.22 2.85 -8.68
CA GLU A 30 -14.76 3.96 -7.86
C GLU A 30 -14.53 3.53 -6.40
N VAL A 31 -15.37 2.61 -5.90
CA VAL A 31 -15.18 2.01 -4.58
C VAL A 31 -13.91 1.17 -4.54
N ALA A 32 -13.70 0.29 -5.53
CA ALA A 32 -12.47 -0.51 -5.62
C ALA A 32 -11.22 0.38 -5.76
N ASP A 33 -11.28 1.44 -6.57
CA ASP A 33 -10.19 2.42 -6.74
C ASP A 33 -9.89 3.15 -5.41
N ALA A 34 -10.91 3.55 -4.67
CA ALA A 34 -10.76 4.21 -3.37
C ALA A 34 -10.13 3.28 -2.32
N VAL A 35 -10.55 2.01 -2.29
CA VAL A 35 -9.97 0.97 -1.43
C VAL A 35 -8.51 0.73 -1.80
N GLU A 36 -8.22 0.51 -3.07
CA GLU A 36 -6.85 0.28 -3.57
C GLU A 36 -5.93 1.46 -3.24
N SER A 37 -6.38 2.70 -3.48
CA SER A 37 -5.62 3.91 -3.15
C SER A 37 -5.34 4.03 -1.66
N SER A 38 -6.33 3.70 -0.82
CA SER A 38 -6.19 3.73 0.64
C SER A 38 -5.18 2.71 1.15
N ILE A 39 -5.23 1.47 0.63
CA ILE A 39 -4.27 0.40 0.95
C ILE A 39 -2.85 0.83 0.54
N ILE A 40 -2.70 1.34 -0.68
CA ILE A 40 -1.41 1.81 -1.19
C ILE A 40 -0.81 2.90 -0.29
N ARG A 41 -1.60 3.90 0.10
CA ARG A 41 -1.15 4.99 0.98
C ARG A 41 -0.72 4.47 2.35
N ALA A 42 -1.50 3.56 2.94
CA ALA A 42 -1.16 2.96 4.23
C ALA A 42 0.17 2.18 4.17
N LEU A 43 0.39 1.41 3.09
CA LEU A 43 1.63 0.67 2.88
C LEU A 43 2.85 1.58 2.69
N ILE A 44 2.70 2.72 2.01
CA ILE A 44 3.77 3.71 1.88
C ILE A 44 4.12 4.27 3.26
N ALA A 45 3.12 4.71 4.04
CA ALA A 45 3.33 5.29 5.36
C ALA A 45 3.98 4.30 6.34
N GLU A 46 3.60 3.03 6.31
CA GLU A 46 4.25 1.98 7.11
C GLU A 46 5.71 1.79 6.72
N ARG A 47 6.02 1.80 5.42
CA ARG A 47 7.42 1.67 4.97
C ARG A 47 8.29 2.83 5.35
N ASP A 48 7.79 4.04 5.26
CA ASP A 48 8.53 5.22 5.70
C ASP A 48 8.84 5.13 7.21
N ARG A 49 7.88 4.67 8.04
CA ARG A 49 8.11 4.37 9.46
C ARG A 49 9.15 3.27 9.69
N CYS A 50 9.09 2.17 8.95
CA CYS A 50 10.10 1.11 9.05
C CYS A 50 11.50 1.61 8.70
N ALA A 51 11.63 2.45 7.67
CA ALA A 51 12.92 3.04 7.28
C ALA A 51 13.46 4.03 8.34
N GLU A 52 12.57 4.72 9.05
CA GLU A 52 12.93 5.59 10.18
C GLU A 52 13.41 4.77 11.39
N ILE A 53 12.66 3.73 11.78
CA ILE A 53 13.05 2.82 12.87
C ILE A 53 14.38 2.13 12.55
N ALA A 54 14.58 1.67 11.32
CA ALA A 54 15.84 1.05 10.91
C ALA A 54 17.03 2.01 11.07
N ARG A 55 16.84 3.30 10.76
CA ARG A 55 17.87 4.32 10.98
C ARG A 55 18.20 4.50 12.45
N HIS A 56 17.20 4.46 13.33
CA HIS A 56 17.39 4.49 14.78
C HIS A 56 18.10 3.23 15.34
N CYS A 57 17.76 2.04 14.84
CA CYS A 57 18.37 0.79 15.33
C CYS A 57 19.85 0.62 14.95
N TYR A 58 20.31 1.33 13.91
CA TYR A 58 21.68 1.26 13.40
C TYR A 58 22.41 2.60 13.53
N GLU A 59 22.09 3.41 14.54
CA GLU A 59 22.71 4.73 14.78
C GLU A 59 24.25 4.71 14.84
N HIS A 60 24.86 3.57 15.16
CA HIS A 60 26.32 3.37 15.18
C HIS A 60 26.89 2.64 13.94
N ASP A 61 26.05 2.21 13.00
CA ASP A 61 26.42 1.56 11.74
C ASP A 61 25.61 2.15 10.58
N GLU A 62 25.95 3.38 10.23
CA GLU A 62 25.26 4.22 9.24
C GLU A 62 25.18 3.55 7.86
N ARG A 63 26.19 2.75 7.47
CA ARG A 63 26.15 1.99 6.20
C ARG A 63 25.07 0.92 6.22
N LYS A 64 24.92 0.21 7.33
CA LYS A 64 23.89 -0.82 7.46
C LYS A 64 22.50 -0.20 7.58
N ALA A 65 22.38 0.92 8.29
CA ALA A 65 21.17 1.74 8.35
C ALA A 65 20.69 2.14 6.94
N GLN A 66 21.60 2.72 6.14
CA GLN A 66 21.29 3.21 4.80
C GLN A 66 20.92 2.06 3.86
N LYS A 67 21.65 0.94 3.91
CA LYS A 67 21.34 -0.22 3.07
C LYS A 67 19.93 -0.76 3.33
N VAL A 68 19.54 -0.88 4.60
CA VAL A 68 18.19 -1.35 4.97
C VAL A 68 17.12 -0.34 4.51
N ALA A 69 17.35 0.96 4.69
CA ALA A 69 16.44 1.98 4.22
C ALA A 69 16.27 1.96 2.68
N ASP A 70 17.36 1.77 1.92
CA ASP A 70 17.32 1.68 0.46
C ASP A 70 16.57 0.44 -0.03
N GLU A 71 16.73 -0.71 0.65
CA GLU A 71 15.97 -1.93 0.34
C GLU A 71 14.46 -1.75 0.61
N ILE A 72 14.09 -1.08 1.70
CA ILE A 72 12.69 -0.72 1.99
C ILE A 72 12.15 0.25 0.92
N ALA A 73 12.95 1.23 0.52
CA ALA A 73 12.58 2.23 -0.48
C ALA A 73 12.39 1.63 -1.89
N LYS A 74 13.18 0.60 -2.27
CA LYS A 74 12.98 -0.11 -3.54
C LYS A 74 11.60 -0.73 -3.66
N VAL A 75 11.05 -1.27 -2.58
CA VAL A 75 9.71 -1.86 -2.65
C VAL A 75 8.62 -0.76 -2.63
N ARG A 76 8.91 0.42 -2.06
CA ARG A 76 8.04 1.61 -2.17
C ARG A 76 7.91 2.10 -3.61
N SER A 77 8.94 2.00 -4.46
CA SER A 77 8.86 2.48 -5.85
C SER A 77 7.78 1.74 -6.66
N VAL A 78 7.65 0.43 -6.47
CA VAL A 78 6.60 -0.40 -7.10
C VAL A 78 5.21 0.06 -6.66
N ILE A 79 5.04 0.36 -5.37
CA ILE A 79 3.76 0.82 -4.80
C ILE A 79 3.40 2.22 -5.33
N VAL A 80 4.38 3.13 -5.44
CA VAL A 80 4.18 4.48 -6.02
C VAL A 80 3.87 4.40 -7.51
N ALA A 81 4.49 3.47 -8.24
CA ALA A 81 4.19 3.25 -9.66
C ALA A 81 2.73 2.80 -9.84
N ASN A 82 2.23 1.89 -9.00
CA ASN A 82 0.82 1.50 -9.00
C ASN A 82 -0.10 2.69 -8.72
N LEU A 83 0.20 3.51 -7.70
CA LEU A 83 -0.60 4.71 -7.40
C LEU A 83 -0.63 5.70 -8.58
N SER A 84 0.51 5.85 -9.26
CA SER A 84 0.65 6.80 -10.38
C SER A 84 -0.08 6.32 -11.62
N ALA A 85 -0.17 5.01 -11.85
CA ALA A 85 -0.93 4.42 -12.95
C ALA A 85 -2.45 4.50 -12.76
N MET A 86 -2.92 4.82 -11.55
CA MET A 86 -4.35 5.07 -11.24
C MET A 86 -4.79 6.52 -11.50
N ARG A 87 -3.86 7.44 -11.80
CA ARG A 87 -4.17 8.84 -12.17
C ARG A 87 -4.37 8.98 -13.66
#